data_AF-A0A6P0T1B3-F1
#
_entry.id   AF-A0A6P0T1B3-F1
#
_cell.length_a   1.000
_cell.length_b   1.000
_cell.length_c   1.000
_cell.angle_alpha   90.00
_cell.angle_beta   90.00
_cell.angle_gamma   90.00
#
_symmetry.space_group_name_H-M   'P 1'
#
loop_
_entity.id
_entity.type
_entity.pdbx_description
1 polymer ?
#
loop_
_entity_poly.entity_id
_entity_poly.type
_entity_poly.pdbx_seq_one_letter_code
_entity_poly.pdbx_strand_id
1 'polypeptide(L)' 'MNQQAKIVGTTQAAFLLGICVQRVRQLLKNGRIKGAQKVGRFWQIPLFNGLPRVSP' A
#
# COMPACT_ATOMS: atom_id res chain seq x y z
N MET A 1 11.19 1.01 20.55
CA MET A 1 10.96 1.83 19.33
C MET A 1 9.60 1.45 18.76
N ASN A 2 8.53 2.13 19.21
CA ASN A 2 7.19 1.86 18.71
C ASN A 2 6.96 2.66 17.42
N GLN A 3 7.37 2.11 16.28
CA GLN A 3 6.95 2.65 15.00
C GLN A 3 5.46 2.34 14.83
N GLN A 4 4.60 3.33 15.04
CA GLN A 4 3.22 3.24 14.56
C GLN A 4 3.31 3.09 13.04
N ALA A 5 3.00 1.89 12.54
CA ALA A 5 2.95 1.62 11.12
C ALA A 5 1.80 2.45 10.54
N LYS A 6 2.11 3.62 9.98
CA LYS A 6 1.12 4.47 9.33
C LYS A 6 0.47 3.67 8.19
N ILE A 7 -0.84 3.52 8.26
CA ILE A 7 -1.65 2.83 7.25
C ILE A 7 -2.19 3.89 6.28
N VAL A 8 -2.09 3.60 4.99
CA VAL A 8 -2.62 4.46 3.94
C VAL A 8 -3.58 3.72 3.01
N GLY A 9 -4.43 4.48 2.33
CA GLY A 9 -5.29 3.96 1.26
C GLY A 9 -4.58 3.92 -0.10
N THR A 10 -5.29 3.40 -1.10
CA THR A 10 -4.77 3.23 -2.46
C THR A 10 -4.33 4.54 -3.12
N THR A 11 -5.05 5.64 -2.86
CA THR A 11 -4.74 6.95 -3.45
C THR A 11 -3.44 7.52 -2.90
N GLN A 12 -3.25 7.49 -1.58
CA GLN A 12 -2.00 7.93 -0.97
C GLN A 12 -0.84 6.99 -1.34
N ALA A 13 -1.06 5.68 -1.42
CA ALA A 13 -0.04 4.75 -1.88
C ALA A 13 0.41 5.01 -3.32
N ALA A 14 -0.53 5.37 -4.21
CA ALA A 14 -0.24 5.74 -5.59
C ALA A 14 0.66 6.98 -5.67
N PHE A 15 0.35 8.01 -4.88
CA PHE A 15 1.17 9.21 -4.74
C PHE A 15 2.58 8.88 -4.24
N LEU A 16 2.71 8.08 -3.18
CA LEU A 16 4.01 7.70 -2.59
C LEU A 16 4.86 6.83 -3.53
N LEU A 17 4.23 5.99 -4.35
CA LEU A 17 4.92 5.12 -5.31
C LEU A 17 5.17 5.80 -6.66
N GLY A 18 4.64 7.00 -6.89
CA GLY A 18 4.75 7.69 -8.18
C GLY A 18 4.06 6.96 -9.35
N ILE A 19 3.00 6.20 -9.08
CA ILE A 19 2.28 5.40 -10.10
C ILE A 19 0.78 5.67 -10.06
N CYS A 20 0.07 5.30 -11.13
CA CYS A 20 -1.38 5.46 -11.16
C CYS A 20 -2.10 4.52 -10.17
N VAL A 21 -3.25 4.96 -9.66
CA VAL A 21 -4.09 4.18 -8.71
C VAL A 21 -4.50 2.83 -9.29
N GLN A 22 -4.73 2.75 -10.60
CA GLN A 22 -5.03 1.47 -11.29
C GLN A 22 -3.88 0.47 -11.15
N ARG A 23 -2.62 0.91 -11.31
CA ARG A 23 -1.45 0.06 -11.13
C ARG A 23 -1.33 -0.42 -9.68
N VAL A 24 -1.58 0.45 -8.69
CA VAL A 24 -1.61 0.03 -7.28
C VAL A 24 -2.68 -1.06 -7.05
N ARG A 25 -3.88 -0.91 -7.61
CA ARG A 25 -4.93 -1.95 -7.52
C ARG A 25 -4.51 -3.27 -8.15
N GLN A 26 -3.80 -3.25 -9.28
CA GLN A 26 -3.24 -4.48 -9.88
C GLN A 26 -2.22 -5.13 -8.94
N LEU A 27 -1.30 -4.35 -8.37
CA LEU A 27 -0.31 -4.86 -7.40
C LEU A 27 -0.98 -5.47 -6.16
N LEU A 28 -2.01 -4.81 -5.63
CA LEU A 28 -2.79 -5.32 -4.49
C LEU A 28 -3.50 -6.62 -4.82
N LYS A 29 -4.18 -6.70 -5.98
CA LYS A 29 -4.83 -7.93 -6.45
C LYS A 29 -3.83 -9.08 -6.63
N ASN A 30 -2.61 -8.77 -7.07
CA ASN A 30 -1.55 -9.74 -7.27
C ASN A 30 -0.74 -10.04 -5.99
N GLY A 31 -1.14 -9.49 -4.84
CA GLY A 31 -0.44 -9.72 -3.56
C GLY A 31 0.97 -9.10 -3.48
N ARG A 32 1.30 -8.16 -4.38
CA ARG A 32 2.65 -7.60 -4.52
C ARG A 32 2.97 -6.47 -3.56
N ILE A 33 2.00 -5.95 -2.80
CA ILE A 33 2.26 -4.91 -1.79
C ILE A 33 2.34 -5.56 -0.41
N LYS A 34 3.51 -5.50 0.22
CA LYS A 34 3.80 -6.21 1.48
C LYS A 34 2.87 -5.74 2.60
N GLY A 35 2.21 -6.69 3.26
CA GLY A 35 1.35 -6.44 4.41
C GLY A 35 0.06 -5.68 4.08
N ALA A 36 -0.25 -5.48 2.80
CA ALA A 36 -1.51 -4.85 2.42
C ALA A 36 -2.68 -5.81 2.70
N GLN A 37 -3.73 -5.30 3.32
CA GLN A 37 -4.93 -6.06 3.66
C GLN A 37 -6.19 -5.35 3.20
N LYS A 38 -7.21 -6.12 2.82
CA LYS A 38 -8.51 -5.59 2.42
C LYS A 38 -9.44 -5.58 3.61
N VAL A 39 -9.90 -4.40 4.02
CA VAL A 39 -10.85 -4.20 5.12
C VAL A 39 -12.13 -3.58 4.55
N GLY A 40 -13.15 -4.42 4.43
CA GLY A 40 -14.39 -4.06 3.72
C GLY A 40 -14.12 -3.66 2.27
N ARG A 41 -14.45 -2.41 1.93
CA ARG A 41 -14.27 -1.85 0.57
C ARG A 41 -12.89 -1.21 0.35
N PHE A 42 -12.09 -1.05 1.41
CA PHE A 42 -10.84 -0.31 1.38
C PHE A 42 -9.62 -1.22 1.50
N TRP A 43 -8.50 -0.76 0.94
CA TRP A 43 -7.20 -1.38 1.17
C TRP A 43 -6.47 -0.59 2.25
N GLN A 44 -5.94 -1.32 3.23
CA GLN A 44 -5.02 -0.84 4.23
C GLN A 44 -3.62 -1.23 3.79
N ILE A 45 -2.78 -0.24 3.51
CA ILE A 45 -1.42 -0.43 3.03
C ILE A 45 -0.46 0.10 4.09
N PRO A 46 0.32 -0.78 4.75
CA PRO A 46 1.30 -0.33 5.73
C PRO A 46 2.49 0.34 5.03
N LEU A 47 2.99 1.41 5.65
CA LEU A 47 4.22 2.06 5.23
C LEU A 47 5.42 1.46 5.98
N PHE A 48 6.47 1.17 5.23
CA PHE A 48 7.79 0.80 5.75
C PHE A 48 8.74 1.95 5.44
N ASN A 49 9.30 2.60 6.48
CA ASN A 49 10.12 3.80 6.33
C ASN A 49 9.44 4.90 5.49
N GLY A 50 8.12 5.07 5.66
CA GLY A 50 7.33 6.08 4.96
C GLY A 50 6.84 5.69 3.55
N LEU A 51 7.19 4.52 3.03
CA LEU A 51 6.81 4.08 1.68
C LEU A 51 6.14 2.69 1.66
N PRO A 52 5.19 2.43 0.75
CA PRO A 52 4.73 1.08 0.49
C PRO A 52 5.85 0.23 -0.12
N ARG A 53 5.98 -1.03 0.31
CA ARG A 53 6.97 -1.96 -0.24
C ARG A 53 6.33 -2.89 -1.27
N VAL A 54 6.81 -2.84 -2.51
CA VAL A 54 6.33 -3.67 -3.63
C VAL A 54 7.33 -4.80 -3.91
N SER A 55 6.86 -6.03 -4.08
CA SER A 55 7.68 -7.15 -4.54
C SER A 55 7.79 -7.18 -6.08
N PRO A 56 8.89 -7.71 -6.64
CA PRO A 56 9.06 -7.94 -8.08
C PRO A 56 7.94 -8.77 -8.74
#